data_AF-A0A8D5ZF59-F1
#
_entry.id   AF-A0A8D5ZF59-F1
#
_cell.length_a   1.000
_cell.length_b   1.000
_cell.length_c   1.000
_cell.angle_alpha   90.00
_cell.angle_beta   90.00
_cell.angle_gamma   90.00
#
_symmetry.space_group_name_H-M   'P 1'
#
loop_
_entity.id
_entity.type
_entity.pdbx_description
1 polymer ?
#
loop_
_entity_poly.entity_id
_entity_poly.type
_entity_poly.pdbx_seq_one_letter_code
_entity_poly.pdbx_strand_id
1 'polypeptide(L)'
;MDKVKALLDAYLSRKSIPPFEVTKQEAEQIFNDFSNELVKREGFGGYKISLVTRDSLQRFHGEEPMYGVLTKPMITEEKRVELWFEKHFIEVEVVFLCNECREDNVPSCIEDVRLGLEIPGTRFNTWEVSALQLKADDSAAGRLFLGGQVELPVKLTSLFINGKLMGRGKPDFIYGGPLDMLRWLTKRVRVVNGFVSSGVFVGPFDVKPGDKISVDGDEFIEVQLVSSSK
;
A
#
# COMPACT_ATOMS: atom_id res chain seq x y z
N MET A 1 0.72 -4.53 27.46
CA MET A 1 -0.31 -4.64 26.40
C MET A 1 0.24 -5.58 25.34
N ASP A 2 -0.52 -6.58 24.93
CA ASP A 2 -0.16 -7.39 23.76
C ASP A 2 -0.41 -6.54 22.51
N LYS A 3 0.66 -5.93 21.98
CA LYS A 3 0.61 -4.98 20.86
C LYS A 3 0.12 -5.64 19.57
N VAL A 4 0.49 -6.90 19.32
CA VAL A 4 0.04 -7.68 18.15
C VAL A 4 -1.45 -7.93 18.23
N LYS A 5 -1.94 -8.42 19.39
CA LYS A 5 -3.38 -8.61 19.60
C LYS A 5 -4.15 -7.31 19.49
N ALA A 6 -3.62 -6.19 20.00
CA ALA A 6 -4.26 -4.88 19.89
C ALA A 6 -4.44 -4.44 18.43
N LEU A 7 -3.40 -4.57 17.59
CA LEU A 7 -3.48 -4.27 16.16
C LEU A 7 -4.45 -5.21 15.42
N LEU A 8 -4.45 -6.50 15.77
CA LEU A 8 -5.37 -7.47 15.20
C LEU A 8 -6.83 -7.19 15.57
N ASP A 9 -7.11 -6.89 16.84
CA ASP A 9 -8.44 -6.52 17.32
C ASP A 9 -8.91 -5.22 16.64
N ALA A 10 -8.03 -4.23 16.49
CA ALA A 10 -8.30 -2.98 15.77
C ALA A 10 -8.62 -3.23 14.29
N TYR A 11 -7.83 -4.07 13.63
CA TYR A 11 -8.06 -4.47 12.24
C TYR A 11 -9.41 -5.18 12.08
N LEU A 12 -9.70 -6.20 12.89
CA LEU A 12 -10.91 -7.01 12.77
C LEU A 12 -12.18 -6.21 13.06
N SER A 13 -12.12 -5.31 14.05
CA SER A 13 -13.25 -4.47 14.45
C SER A 13 -13.38 -3.18 13.67
N ARG A 14 -12.42 -2.85 12.81
CA ARG A 14 -12.36 -1.59 12.05
C ARG A 14 -12.35 -0.33 12.95
N LYS A 15 -11.87 -0.48 14.19
CA LYS A 15 -11.78 0.60 15.19
C LYS A 15 -10.32 0.86 15.49
N SER A 16 -9.89 2.09 15.25
CA SER A 16 -8.50 2.46 15.50
C SER A 16 -8.19 2.54 17.01
N ILE A 17 -6.90 2.46 17.34
CA ILE A 17 -6.38 2.54 18.71
C ILE A 17 -5.36 3.68 18.83
N PRO A 18 -5.09 4.21 20.04
CA PRO A 18 -3.96 5.10 20.23
C PRO A 18 -2.63 4.45 19.80
N PRO A 19 -1.70 5.20 19.21
CA PRO A 19 -0.36 4.69 18.91
C PRO A 19 0.36 4.29 20.20
N PHE A 20 1.27 3.33 20.06
CA PHE A 20 2.11 2.86 21.15
C PHE A 20 3.59 2.98 20.76
N GLU A 21 4.45 3.20 21.75
CA GLU A 21 5.89 3.28 21.52
C GLU A 21 6.48 1.91 21.18
N VAL A 22 7.45 1.88 20.28
CA VAL A 22 8.17 0.67 19.85
C VAL A 22 9.64 0.98 19.60
N THR A 23 10.50 0.07 20.04
CA THR A 23 11.88 0.00 19.57
C THR A 23 11.95 -0.59 18.16
N LYS A 24 13.10 -0.45 17.48
CA LYS A 24 13.31 -1.07 16.15
C LYS A 24 13.09 -2.58 16.16
N GLN A 25 13.57 -3.26 17.19
CA GLN A 25 13.41 -4.71 17.33
C GLN A 25 11.94 -5.09 17.58
N GLU A 26 11.23 -4.35 18.44
CA GLU A 26 9.81 -4.59 18.67
C GLU A 26 8.97 -4.34 17.41
N ALA A 27 9.24 -3.26 16.67
CA ALA A 27 8.52 -2.94 15.45
C ALA A 27 8.64 -4.07 14.41
N GLU A 28 9.84 -4.63 14.25
CA GLU A 28 10.08 -5.75 13.35
C GLU A 28 9.39 -7.04 13.84
N GLN A 29 9.44 -7.34 15.13
CA GLN A 29 8.75 -8.50 15.69
C GLN A 29 7.22 -8.38 15.52
N ILE A 30 6.66 -7.21 15.87
CA ILE A 30 5.22 -6.94 15.76
C ILE A 30 4.78 -7.00 14.31
N PHE A 31 5.54 -6.42 13.38
CA PHE A 31 5.28 -6.51 11.94
C PHE A 31 5.15 -7.97 11.49
N ASN A 32 6.14 -8.80 11.83
CA ASN A 32 6.16 -10.20 11.42
C ASN A 32 5.00 -10.98 12.05
N ASP A 33 4.74 -10.82 13.34
CA ASP A 33 3.66 -11.55 14.02
C ASP A 33 2.27 -11.10 13.55
N PHE A 34 2.05 -9.79 13.43
CA PHE A 34 0.77 -9.23 13.01
C PHE A 34 0.43 -9.59 11.55
N SER A 35 1.37 -9.39 10.61
CA SER A 35 1.15 -9.76 9.21
C SER A 35 0.97 -11.27 9.03
N ASN A 36 1.69 -12.10 9.77
CA ASN A 36 1.49 -13.56 9.76
C ASN A 36 0.10 -13.95 10.25
N GLU A 37 -0.42 -13.32 11.31
CA GLU A 37 -1.78 -13.58 11.80
C GLU A 37 -2.85 -13.14 10.77
N LEU A 38 -2.66 -12.01 10.10
CA LEU A 38 -3.52 -11.58 9.00
C LEU A 38 -3.52 -12.61 7.85
N VAL A 39 -2.34 -13.05 7.41
CA VAL A 39 -2.17 -14.02 6.33
C VAL A 39 -2.76 -15.39 6.68
N LYS A 40 -2.56 -15.89 7.91
CA LYS A 40 -3.16 -17.16 8.36
C LYS A 40 -4.69 -17.11 8.29
N ARG A 41 -5.29 -15.95 8.55
CA ARG A 41 -6.75 -15.76 8.59
C ARG A 41 -7.36 -15.53 7.22
N GLU A 42 -6.72 -14.71 6.40
CA GLU A 42 -7.31 -14.14 5.19
C GLU A 42 -6.61 -14.59 3.89
N GLY A 43 -5.49 -15.28 4.02
CA GLY A 43 -4.64 -15.68 2.91
C GLY A 43 -3.75 -14.54 2.42
N PHE A 44 -2.54 -14.91 2.00
CA PHE A 44 -1.58 -14.01 1.38
C PHE A 44 -2.07 -13.55 0.00
N GLY A 45 -2.03 -12.24 -0.24
CA GLY A 45 -2.39 -11.60 -1.50
C GLY A 45 -1.22 -10.91 -2.19
N GLY A 46 -0.23 -10.44 -1.42
CA GLY A 46 0.90 -9.71 -2.00
C GLY A 46 1.65 -8.82 -1.02
N TYR A 47 2.32 -7.81 -1.56
CA TYR A 47 3.09 -6.81 -0.84
C TYR A 47 2.73 -5.40 -1.29
N LYS A 48 3.00 -4.44 -0.41
CA LYS A 48 2.99 -3.00 -0.73
C LYS A 48 4.32 -2.39 -0.34
N ILE A 49 4.83 -1.45 -1.13
CA ILE A 49 6.08 -0.76 -0.85
C ILE A 49 5.77 0.70 -0.54
N SER A 50 6.19 1.17 0.62
CA SER A 50 5.95 2.54 1.08
C SER A 50 7.27 3.28 1.27
N LEU A 51 7.17 4.60 1.49
CA LEU A 51 8.32 5.49 1.68
C LEU A 51 9.30 5.49 0.49
N VAL A 52 8.75 5.50 -0.73
CA VAL A 52 9.54 5.36 -1.97
C VAL A 52 10.16 6.66 -2.48
N THR A 53 9.87 7.80 -1.85
CA THR A 53 10.43 9.13 -2.21
C THR A 53 11.20 9.75 -1.05
N ARG A 54 12.11 10.70 -1.36
CA ARG A 54 12.86 11.44 -0.32
C ARG A 54 11.94 12.18 0.64
N ASP A 55 10.89 12.81 0.12
CA ASP A 55 9.91 13.56 0.91
C ASP A 55 9.17 12.63 1.89
N SER A 56 8.78 11.43 1.43
CA SER A 56 8.12 10.44 2.29
C SER A 56 9.06 9.92 3.39
N LEU A 57 10.33 9.65 3.08
CA LEU A 57 11.33 9.26 4.08
C LEU A 57 11.56 10.35 5.11
N GLN A 58 11.69 11.60 4.68
CA GLN A 58 11.87 12.73 5.58
C GLN A 58 10.66 12.91 6.51
N ARG A 59 9.43 12.81 5.96
CA ARG A 59 8.18 12.96 6.71
C ARG A 59 8.06 11.94 7.85
N PHE A 60 8.45 10.69 7.62
CA PHE A 60 8.34 9.61 8.60
C PHE A 60 9.63 9.33 9.38
N HIS A 61 10.67 10.14 9.17
CA HIS A 61 12.01 9.92 9.71
C HIS A 61 12.56 8.51 9.38
N GLY A 62 12.30 8.04 8.16
CA GLY A 62 12.77 6.75 7.64
C GLY A 62 14.14 6.87 6.95
N GLU A 63 14.91 5.78 6.97
CA GLU A 63 16.24 5.69 6.33
C GLU A 63 16.16 5.05 4.93
N GLU A 64 15.16 4.21 4.69
CA GLU A 64 14.93 3.49 3.45
C GLU A 64 13.43 3.18 3.26
N PRO A 65 12.99 2.79 2.04
CA PRO A 65 11.63 2.32 1.82
C PRO A 65 11.22 1.19 2.78
N MET A 66 9.93 1.00 2.98
CA MET A 66 9.39 -0.09 3.79
C MET A 66 8.46 -0.97 2.96
N TYR A 67 8.16 -2.16 3.45
CA TYR A 67 7.13 -3.00 2.86
C TYR A 67 6.12 -3.46 3.91
N GLY A 68 4.89 -3.64 3.45
CA GLY A 68 3.79 -4.29 4.15
C GLY A 68 3.29 -5.52 3.40
N VAL A 69 2.43 -6.28 4.04
CA VAL A 69 1.77 -7.47 3.47
C VAL A 69 0.33 -7.12 3.11
N LEU A 70 -0.11 -7.55 1.93
CA LEU A 70 -1.50 -7.46 1.52
C LEU A 70 -2.16 -8.83 1.67
N THR A 71 -3.31 -8.89 2.35
CA THR A 71 -4.15 -10.09 2.36
C THR A 71 -5.07 -10.12 1.16
N LYS A 72 -5.63 -11.28 0.82
CA LYS A 72 -6.57 -11.39 -0.31
C LYS A 72 -7.78 -10.42 -0.20
N PRO A 73 -8.44 -10.24 0.96
CA PRO A 73 -9.55 -9.29 1.10
C PRO A 73 -9.18 -7.82 0.95
N MET A 74 -7.90 -7.45 1.10
CA MET A 74 -7.45 -6.08 0.85
C MET A 74 -7.52 -5.73 -0.63
N ILE A 75 -7.33 -6.72 -1.50
CA ILE A 75 -7.20 -6.56 -2.95
C ILE A 75 -8.56 -6.73 -3.62
N THR A 76 -8.92 -5.83 -4.53
CA THR A 76 -10.21 -5.87 -5.22
C THR A 76 -10.17 -5.27 -6.61
N GLU A 77 -11.07 -5.72 -7.47
CA GLU A 77 -11.40 -5.08 -8.76
C GLU A 77 -12.79 -4.43 -8.72
N GLU A 78 -13.48 -4.48 -7.56
CA GLU A 78 -14.80 -3.88 -7.41
C GLU A 78 -14.70 -2.36 -7.43
N LYS A 79 -15.57 -1.73 -8.22
CA LYS A 79 -15.60 -0.27 -8.39
C LYS A 79 -16.13 0.48 -7.16
N ARG A 80 -16.60 -0.24 -6.13
CA ARG A 80 -16.99 0.32 -4.83
C ARG A 80 -15.99 -0.17 -3.78
N VAL A 81 -15.12 0.71 -3.31
CA VAL A 81 -14.02 0.33 -2.41
C VAL A 81 -14.30 0.86 -1.01
N GLU A 82 -14.33 -0.05 -0.03
CA GLU A 82 -14.59 0.29 1.36
C GLU A 82 -13.37 0.96 2.02
N LEU A 83 -13.61 2.04 2.75
CA LEU A 83 -12.66 2.61 3.70
C LEU A 83 -12.82 1.93 5.06
N TRP A 84 -11.77 1.23 5.50
CA TRP A 84 -11.80 0.34 6.67
C TRP A 84 -11.47 1.00 8.02
N PHE A 85 -11.09 2.27 8.03
CA PHE A 85 -10.61 3.01 9.21
C PHE A 85 -11.04 4.48 9.07
N GLU A 86 -10.90 5.30 10.12
CA GLU A 86 -11.47 6.67 10.09
C GLU A 86 -10.76 7.60 9.10
N LYS A 87 -9.46 7.40 8.85
CA LYS A 87 -8.67 8.26 7.98
C LYS A 87 -7.85 7.45 6.98
N HIS A 88 -8.10 7.70 5.71
CA HIS A 88 -7.43 7.08 4.57
C HIS A 88 -6.83 8.15 3.66
N PHE A 89 -5.85 7.71 2.88
CA PHE A 89 -5.38 8.43 1.72
C PHE A 89 -5.68 7.64 0.45
N ILE A 90 -5.53 8.29 -0.70
CA ILE A 90 -5.54 7.64 -2.01
C ILE A 90 -4.21 7.90 -2.71
N GLU A 91 -3.66 6.83 -3.29
CA GLU A 91 -2.36 6.81 -3.94
C GLU A 91 -2.47 6.08 -5.28
N VAL A 92 -1.95 6.65 -6.36
CA VAL A 92 -1.81 5.94 -7.64
C VAL A 92 -0.47 5.22 -7.65
N GLU A 93 -0.51 3.93 -7.99
CA GLU A 93 0.66 3.06 -8.02
C GLU A 93 0.70 2.17 -9.27
N VAL A 94 1.90 1.67 -9.60
CA VAL A 94 2.04 0.53 -10.51
C VAL A 94 1.99 -0.75 -9.69
N VAL A 95 1.15 -1.69 -10.11
CA VAL A 95 0.96 -2.98 -9.44
C VAL A 95 1.46 -4.11 -10.33
N PHE A 96 2.34 -4.95 -9.80
CA PHE A 96 2.81 -6.16 -10.49
C PHE A 96 2.05 -7.39 -10.01
N LEU A 97 1.75 -8.34 -10.88
CA LEU A 97 1.49 -9.73 -10.48
C LEU A 97 2.79 -10.52 -10.67
N CYS A 98 3.34 -11.04 -9.58
CA CYS A 98 4.61 -11.75 -9.55
C CYS A 98 4.42 -13.24 -9.29
N ASN A 99 5.22 -14.06 -9.98
CA ASN A 99 5.30 -15.50 -9.74
C ASN A 99 6.77 -15.90 -9.57
N GLU A 100 7.14 -16.27 -8.34
CA GLU A 100 8.50 -16.60 -7.92
C GLU A 100 9.56 -15.57 -8.34
N CYS A 101 9.25 -14.28 -8.23
CA CYS A 101 10.17 -13.21 -8.56
C CYS A 101 11.36 -13.16 -7.60
N ARG A 102 12.56 -13.07 -8.17
CA ARG A 102 13.87 -12.98 -7.52
C ARG A 102 14.66 -11.85 -8.19
N GLU A 103 15.75 -11.40 -7.58
CA GLU A 103 16.51 -10.27 -8.13
C GLU A 103 17.01 -10.52 -9.56
N ASP A 104 17.41 -11.76 -9.87
CA ASP A 104 18.04 -12.17 -11.12
C ASP A 104 17.06 -12.44 -12.27
N ASN A 105 15.76 -12.63 -11.98
CA ASN A 105 14.75 -12.92 -12.99
C ASN A 105 13.73 -11.78 -13.21
N VAL A 106 13.88 -10.62 -12.56
CA VAL A 106 13.07 -9.42 -12.85
C VAL A 106 13.58 -8.74 -14.14
N PRO A 107 12.73 -8.55 -15.18
CA PRO A 107 11.26 -8.55 -15.14
C PRO A 107 10.56 -9.83 -15.65
N SER A 108 11.28 -10.86 -16.08
CA SER A 108 10.69 -12.06 -16.71
C SER A 108 9.71 -12.85 -15.83
N CYS A 109 9.79 -12.71 -14.50
CA CYS A 109 8.89 -13.33 -13.52
C CYS A 109 7.56 -12.57 -13.31
N ILE A 110 7.40 -11.41 -13.96
CA ILE A 110 6.20 -10.57 -13.85
C ILE A 110 5.16 -11.09 -14.86
N GLU A 111 4.02 -11.53 -14.37
CA GLU A 111 2.92 -12.07 -15.19
C GLU A 111 1.97 -10.98 -15.68
N ASP A 112 1.83 -9.89 -14.93
CA ASP A 112 0.94 -8.77 -15.25
C ASP A 112 1.45 -7.45 -14.64
N VAL A 113 1.15 -6.34 -15.31
CA VAL A 113 1.46 -4.98 -14.86
C VAL A 113 0.21 -4.13 -14.99
N ARG A 114 -0.24 -3.53 -13.89
CA ARG A 114 -1.47 -2.75 -13.83
C ARG A 114 -1.25 -1.37 -13.24
N LEU A 115 -2.15 -0.46 -13.59
CA LEU A 115 -2.34 0.75 -12.80
C LEU A 115 -3.27 0.42 -11.63
N GLY A 116 -2.93 0.87 -10.43
CA GLY A 116 -3.71 0.58 -9.22
C GLY A 116 -3.90 1.79 -8.34
N LEU A 117 -4.82 1.63 -7.39
CA LEU A 117 -5.04 2.60 -6.31
C LEU A 117 -4.76 1.92 -4.98
N GLU A 118 -3.70 2.34 -4.29
CA GLU A 118 -3.53 2.02 -2.88
C GLU A 118 -4.36 3.00 -2.04
N ILE A 119 -5.04 2.45 -1.05
CA ILE A 119 -5.81 3.20 -0.06
C ILE A 119 -5.23 2.81 1.31
N PRO A 120 -4.11 3.43 1.72
CA PRO A 120 -3.47 3.10 2.97
C PRO A 120 -4.37 3.53 4.14
N GLY A 121 -4.42 2.67 5.16
CA GLY A 121 -5.30 2.82 6.32
C GLY A 121 -4.66 2.25 7.58
N THR A 122 -4.28 3.14 8.49
CA THR A 122 -3.64 2.75 9.74
C THR A 122 -4.66 2.24 10.77
N ARG A 123 -4.24 1.30 11.62
CA ARG A 123 -4.98 0.89 12.82
C ARG A 123 -4.82 1.90 13.95
N PHE A 124 -3.97 2.91 13.79
CA PHE A 124 -3.86 4.00 14.75
C PHE A 124 -4.89 5.10 14.49
N ASN A 125 -5.33 5.76 15.56
CA ASN A 125 -6.29 6.85 15.47
C ASN A 125 -5.67 8.18 14.99
N THR A 126 -4.39 8.15 14.59
CA THR A 126 -3.63 9.29 14.07
C THR A 126 -2.61 8.82 13.04
N TRP A 127 -2.25 9.73 12.12
CA TRP A 127 -1.14 9.56 11.17
C TRP A 127 0.15 10.23 11.66
N GLU A 128 0.12 10.86 12.83
CA GLU A 128 1.32 11.35 13.52
C GLU A 128 2.02 10.16 14.20
N VAL A 129 2.67 9.34 13.37
CA VAL A 129 3.37 8.13 13.79
C VAL A 129 4.78 8.10 13.21
N SER A 130 5.71 7.49 13.94
CA SER A 130 7.07 7.24 13.46
C SER A 130 7.11 6.14 12.39
N ALA A 131 8.20 6.04 11.62
CA ALA A 131 8.43 4.90 10.72
C ALA A 131 8.37 3.54 11.44
N LEU A 132 8.80 3.47 12.71
CA LEU A 132 8.75 2.22 13.49
C LEU A 132 7.32 1.83 13.86
N GLN A 133 6.48 2.78 14.25
CA GLN A 133 5.06 2.54 14.49
C GLN A 133 4.35 2.15 13.19
N LEU A 134 4.66 2.84 12.09
CA LEU A 134 4.14 2.50 10.77
C LEU A 134 4.54 1.08 10.35
N LYS A 135 5.79 0.67 10.59
CA LYS A 135 6.28 -0.70 10.37
C LYS A 135 5.53 -1.72 11.21
N ALA A 136 5.36 -1.46 12.52
CA ALA A 136 4.61 -2.32 13.41
C ALA A 136 3.16 -2.51 12.92
N ASP A 137 2.57 -1.46 12.35
CA ASP A 137 1.22 -1.47 11.75
C ASP A 137 1.19 -1.94 10.29
N ASP A 138 2.07 -2.88 9.91
CA ASP A 138 2.11 -3.47 8.56
C ASP A 138 2.20 -2.41 7.44
N SER A 139 2.99 -1.36 7.68
CA SER A 139 3.13 -0.21 6.79
C SER A 139 1.80 0.46 6.42
N ALA A 140 0.80 0.43 7.32
CA ALA A 140 -0.57 0.90 7.08
C ALA A 140 -1.24 0.28 5.83
N ALA A 141 -0.91 -0.98 5.51
CA ALA A 141 -1.57 -1.73 4.43
C ALA A 141 -3.09 -1.71 4.64
N GLY A 142 -3.81 -1.15 3.67
CA GLY A 142 -5.26 -0.92 3.73
C GLY A 142 -5.97 -1.66 2.60
N ARG A 143 -6.51 -0.94 1.62
CA ARG A 143 -7.08 -1.54 0.40
C ARG A 143 -6.16 -1.33 -0.79
N LEU A 144 -6.21 -2.26 -1.74
CA LEU A 144 -5.61 -2.13 -3.06
C LEU A 144 -6.67 -2.39 -4.12
N PHE A 145 -6.98 -1.39 -4.94
CA PHE A 145 -7.82 -1.57 -6.11
C PHE A 145 -6.93 -1.82 -7.34
N LEU A 146 -7.23 -2.88 -8.09
CA LEU A 146 -6.57 -3.23 -9.33
C LEU A 146 -7.32 -2.61 -10.51
N GLY A 147 -6.67 -1.69 -11.22
CA GLY A 147 -7.15 -1.15 -12.49
C GLY A 147 -6.77 -2.05 -13.67
N GLY A 148 -6.80 -1.47 -14.88
CA GLY A 148 -6.43 -2.18 -16.09
C GLY A 148 -4.91 -2.37 -16.27
N GLN A 149 -4.58 -3.23 -17.22
CA GLN A 149 -3.20 -3.53 -17.61
C GLN A 149 -2.55 -2.32 -18.30
N VAL A 150 -1.26 -2.10 -18.02
CA VAL A 150 -0.44 -1.01 -18.58
C VAL A 150 0.94 -1.53 -18.96
N GLU A 151 1.66 -0.75 -19.78
CA GLU A 151 3.07 -1.02 -20.11
C GLU A 151 4.00 -0.07 -19.35
N LEU A 152 5.25 -0.51 -19.11
CA LEU A 152 6.29 0.35 -18.56
C LEU A 152 7.14 0.97 -19.69
N PRO A 153 7.58 2.23 -19.55
CA PRO A 153 7.25 3.15 -18.46
C PRO A 153 5.83 3.71 -18.60
N VAL A 154 5.12 3.89 -17.47
CA VAL A 154 3.81 4.55 -17.48
C VAL A 154 3.94 6.03 -17.84
N LYS A 155 2.94 6.55 -18.56
CA LYS A 155 2.81 7.95 -18.97
C LYS A 155 2.46 8.84 -17.79
N LEU A 156 2.42 10.15 -18.04
CA LEU A 156 1.95 11.13 -17.06
C LEU A 156 0.49 10.82 -16.70
N THR A 157 0.24 10.52 -15.43
CA THR A 157 -1.07 10.16 -14.90
C THR A 157 -1.61 11.30 -14.05
N SER A 158 -2.91 11.56 -14.15
CA SER A 158 -3.64 12.54 -13.35
C SER A 158 -4.61 11.85 -12.40
N LEU A 159 -4.62 12.25 -11.13
CA LEU A 159 -5.63 11.81 -10.16
C LEU A 159 -6.63 12.93 -9.87
N PHE A 160 -7.90 12.57 -9.86
CA PHE A 160 -9.02 13.46 -9.56
C PHE A 160 -9.85 12.91 -8.41
N ILE A 161 -10.34 13.82 -7.57
CA ILE A 161 -11.34 13.53 -6.54
C ILE A 161 -12.57 14.40 -6.82
N ASN A 162 -13.72 13.76 -7.01
CA ASN A 162 -14.98 14.42 -7.34
C ASN A 162 -14.86 15.37 -8.56
N GLY A 163 -14.09 14.94 -9.57
CA GLY A 163 -13.81 15.71 -10.79
C GLY A 163 -12.79 16.85 -10.64
N LYS A 164 -12.28 17.12 -9.42
CA LYS A 164 -11.22 18.10 -9.19
C LYS A 164 -9.86 17.43 -9.35
N LEU A 165 -8.99 18.01 -10.19
CA LEU A 165 -7.60 17.58 -10.33
C LEU A 165 -6.86 17.78 -9.00
N MET A 166 -6.29 16.71 -8.48
CA MET A 166 -5.51 16.74 -7.24
C MET A 166 -4.01 16.76 -7.51
N GLY A 167 -3.55 15.95 -8.45
CA GLY A 167 -2.14 15.84 -8.78
C GLY A 167 -1.90 15.16 -10.11
N ARG A 168 -0.67 15.30 -10.60
CA ARG A 168 -0.16 14.61 -11.79
C ARG A 168 1.24 14.11 -11.52
N GLY A 169 1.59 12.97 -12.07
CA GLY A 169 2.92 12.40 -11.86
C GLY A 169 3.18 11.17 -12.72
N LYS A 170 4.41 10.71 -12.60
CA LYS A 170 4.91 9.44 -13.13
C LYS A 170 5.85 8.86 -12.06
N PRO A 171 6.10 7.54 -12.03
CA PRO A 171 7.04 6.95 -11.10
C PRO A 171 8.41 7.63 -11.14
N ASP A 172 8.85 8.09 -9.97
CA ASP A 172 10.16 8.68 -9.72
C ASP A 172 10.52 8.39 -8.26
N PHE A 173 11.15 7.24 -8.05
CA PHE A 173 11.41 6.68 -6.72
C PHE A 173 12.88 6.81 -6.36
N ILE A 174 13.19 6.69 -5.06
CA ILE A 174 14.55 6.87 -4.54
C ILE A 174 15.59 5.93 -5.17
N TYR A 175 15.16 4.77 -5.68
CA TYR A 175 16.01 3.79 -6.35
C TYR A 175 15.76 3.68 -7.87
N GLY A 176 15.00 4.61 -8.48
CA GLY A 176 14.69 4.60 -9.90
C GLY A 176 13.20 4.42 -10.16
N GLY A 177 12.83 3.36 -10.88
CA GLY A 177 11.45 3.10 -11.30
C GLY A 177 10.77 1.94 -10.55
N PRO A 178 9.54 1.58 -10.97
CA PRO A 178 8.78 0.47 -10.37
C PRO A 178 9.53 -0.86 -10.36
N LEU A 179 10.27 -1.19 -11.42
CA LEU A 179 11.09 -2.43 -11.48
C LEU A 179 12.23 -2.43 -10.46
N ASP A 180 12.81 -1.27 -10.16
CA ASP A 180 13.88 -1.16 -9.17
C ASP A 180 13.35 -1.32 -7.75
N MET A 181 12.13 -0.84 -7.49
CA MET A 181 11.43 -1.10 -6.24
C MET A 181 11.07 -2.57 -6.07
N LEU A 182 10.67 -3.26 -7.15
CA LEU A 182 10.48 -4.72 -7.10
C LEU A 182 11.78 -5.46 -6.78
N ARG A 183 12.91 -5.11 -7.42
CA ARG A 183 14.24 -5.69 -7.09
C ARG A 183 14.67 -5.38 -5.66
N TRP A 184 14.35 -4.20 -5.16
CA TRP A 184 14.57 -3.82 -3.77
C TRP A 184 13.79 -4.73 -2.81
N LEU A 185 12.55 -5.09 -3.16
CA LEU A 185 11.72 -6.00 -2.38
C LEU A 185 12.27 -7.43 -2.43
N THR A 186 12.68 -7.93 -3.62
CA THR A 186 13.25 -9.29 -3.75
C THR A 186 14.49 -9.47 -2.88
N LYS A 187 15.28 -8.42 -2.62
CA LYS A 187 16.44 -8.48 -1.70
C LYS A 187 16.05 -8.71 -0.23
N ARG A 188 14.83 -8.31 0.16
CA ARG A 188 14.32 -8.39 1.54
C ARG A 188 13.57 -9.69 1.81
N VAL A 189 12.67 -10.07 0.90
CA VAL A 189 11.83 -11.26 1.06
C VAL A 189 12.34 -12.48 0.30
N ARG A 190 13.44 -12.34 -0.47
CA ARG A 190 14.10 -13.35 -1.33
C ARG A 190 13.28 -13.82 -2.53
N VAL A 191 12.00 -14.15 -2.31
CA VAL A 191 11.06 -14.60 -3.35
C VAL A 191 9.76 -13.84 -3.20
N VAL A 192 9.34 -13.17 -4.26
CA VAL A 192 8.12 -12.36 -4.31
C VAL A 192 7.05 -13.09 -5.11
N ASN A 193 5.87 -13.22 -4.53
CA ASN A 193 4.67 -13.81 -5.13
C ASN A 193 3.47 -12.89 -4.94
N GLY A 194 2.45 -13.06 -5.78
CA GLY A 194 1.21 -12.30 -5.69
C GLY A 194 1.35 -10.86 -6.17
N PHE A 195 0.43 -10.01 -5.75
CA PHE A 195 0.44 -8.61 -6.18
C PHE A 195 1.51 -7.78 -5.47
N VAL A 196 2.13 -6.84 -6.14
CA VAL A 196 3.09 -5.89 -5.53
C VAL A 196 2.73 -4.49 -5.93
N SER A 197 2.24 -3.71 -4.96
CA SER A 197 2.08 -2.26 -5.11
C SER A 197 3.46 -1.60 -4.94
N SER A 198 3.99 -1.02 -6.02
CA SER A 198 5.40 -0.61 -6.11
C SER A 198 5.74 0.73 -5.46
N GLY A 199 4.73 1.45 -4.96
CA GLY A 199 4.84 2.73 -4.29
C GLY A 199 4.14 3.88 -5.02
N VAL A 200 3.73 4.87 -4.23
CA VAL A 200 2.98 6.04 -4.67
C VAL A 200 3.78 6.93 -5.62
N PHE A 201 3.18 7.28 -6.76
CA PHE A 201 3.71 8.30 -7.65
C PHE A 201 2.74 9.46 -7.94
N VAL A 202 1.46 9.34 -7.55
CA VAL A 202 0.52 10.45 -7.44
C VAL A 202 -0.26 10.32 -6.13
N GLY A 203 -0.21 11.35 -5.29
CA GLY A 203 -0.72 11.31 -3.92
C GLY A 203 0.40 11.34 -2.88
N PRO A 204 0.11 11.07 -1.61
CA PRO A 204 -1.22 10.78 -1.04
C PRO A 204 -2.15 12.00 -0.99
N PHE A 205 -3.45 11.78 -1.13
CA PHE A 205 -4.49 12.78 -0.88
C PHE A 205 -5.55 12.25 0.09
N ASP A 206 -6.01 13.09 1.03
CA ASP A 206 -7.06 12.70 1.98
C ASP A 206 -8.36 12.34 1.24
N VAL A 207 -9.01 11.27 1.66
CA VAL A 207 -10.30 10.80 1.11
C VAL A 207 -11.29 10.40 2.19
N LYS A 208 -12.58 10.41 1.84
CA LYS A 208 -13.68 10.02 2.72
C LYS A 208 -14.75 9.22 1.98
N PRO A 209 -15.64 8.51 2.70
CA PRO A 209 -16.78 7.85 2.08
C PRO A 209 -17.62 8.84 1.26
N GLY A 210 -18.06 8.41 0.07
CA GLY A 210 -18.78 9.25 -0.88
C GLY A 210 -17.88 9.92 -1.93
N ASP A 211 -16.56 9.96 -1.74
CA ASP A 211 -15.66 10.48 -2.77
C ASP A 211 -15.61 9.56 -3.99
N LYS A 212 -15.73 10.17 -5.17
CA LYS A 212 -15.49 9.52 -6.47
C LYS A 212 -14.05 9.79 -6.89
N ILE A 213 -13.28 8.72 -7.08
CA ILE A 213 -11.89 8.79 -7.54
C ILE A 213 -11.87 8.48 -9.02
N SER A 214 -11.18 9.30 -9.81
CA SER A 214 -10.85 8.96 -11.18
C SER A 214 -9.39 9.20 -11.50
N VAL A 215 -8.82 8.34 -12.33
CA VAL A 215 -7.44 8.43 -12.79
C VAL A 215 -7.45 8.46 -14.31
N ASP A 216 -6.65 9.35 -14.89
CA ASP A 216 -6.46 9.48 -16.33
C ASP A 216 -4.97 9.38 -16.67
N GLY A 217 -4.58 8.33 -17.40
CA GLY A 217 -3.20 8.02 -17.75
C GLY A 217 -3.13 7.01 -18.90
N ASP A 218 -2.31 5.95 -18.76
CA ASP A 218 -2.35 4.82 -19.71
C ASP A 218 -3.66 4.03 -19.65
N GLU A 219 -4.38 4.16 -18.53
CA GLU A 219 -5.69 3.57 -18.31
C GLU A 219 -6.59 4.56 -17.56
N PHE A 220 -7.90 4.40 -17.72
CA PHE A 220 -8.91 5.19 -17.01
C PHE A 220 -9.52 4.40 -15.84
N ILE A 221 -9.18 4.79 -14.61
CA ILE A 221 -9.80 4.25 -13.41
C ILE A 221 -10.95 5.16 -12.99
N GLU A 222 -12.07 4.54 -12.59
CA GLU A 222 -13.12 5.22 -11.85
C GLU A 222 -13.61 4.31 -10.71
N VAL A 223 -13.53 4.79 -9.47
CA VAL A 223 -14.03 4.07 -8.29
C VAL A 223 -14.78 4.98 -7.34
N GLN A 224 -15.75 4.43 -6.63
CA GLN A 224 -16.51 5.08 -5.58
C GLN A 224 -16.03 4.58 -4.21
N LEU A 225 -15.61 5.51 -3.34
CA LEU A 225 -15.27 5.17 -1.97
C LEU A 225 -16.54 5.08 -1.11
N VAL A 226 -16.62 4.05 -0.28
CA VAL A 226 -17.78 3.77 0.57
C VAL A 226 -17.33 3.47 2.00
N SER A 227 -18.23 3.65 2.98
CA SER A 227 -17.95 3.27 4.36
C SER A 227 -17.81 1.74 4.47
N SER A 228 -16.93 1.29 5.37
CA SER A 228 -16.93 -0.11 5.81
C SER A 228 -18.31 -0.52 6.32
N SER A 229 -18.72 -1.73 5.97
CA SER A 229 -19.97 -2.35 6.41
C SER A 229 -19.89 -3.05 7.78
N LYS A 230 -18.69 -3.12 8.38
CA LYS A 230 -18.42 -3.73 9.70
C LYS A 230 -18.47 -2.73 10.85
#